data_AF-A0AAP9RIL3-F1
#
_entry.id   AF-A0AAP9RIL3-F1
#
_cell.length_a   1.000
_cell.length_b   1.000
_cell.length_c   1.000
_cell.angle_alpha   90.00
_cell.angle_beta   90.00
_cell.angle_gamma   90.00
#
_symmetry.space_group_name_H-M   'P 1'
#
loop_
_entity.id
_entity.type
_entity.pdbx_description
1 polymer ?
#
loop_
_entity_poly.entity_id
_entity_poly.type
_entity_poly.pdbx_seq_one_letter_code
_entity_poly.pdbx_strand_id
1 'polypeptide(L)'
;MKKNLILILIIVLLGILLAYNAFDNKHKQTIEKEKTSEELISKDSNLQSNNDKEIGNEINKGSESEKVSMNNIDVVIGDENFISDMDNIFVNLDNYVGKTMKVEGFVGGVIGNEFKVLRLYDMTHDDHSHEVTVGINVVYDGEIPAEDTWVEVTGVITKEAIDGKNQPVINVQRLEKKFTHGQKKVYN
;
A
#
# COMPACT_ATOMS: atom_id res chain seq x y z
N MET A 1 47.65 -19.30 -0.82
CA MET A 1 46.48 -18.94 0.01
C MET A 1 45.80 -17.67 -0.48
N LYS A 2 46.17 -16.44 -0.07
CA LYS A 2 45.40 -15.20 -0.40
C LYS A 2 45.02 -15.02 -1.89
N LYS A 3 45.94 -15.31 -2.84
CA LYS A 3 45.66 -15.22 -4.28
C LYS A 3 44.51 -16.14 -4.75
N ASN A 4 44.44 -17.37 -4.22
CA ASN A 4 43.40 -18.34 -4.56
C ASN A 4 42.01 -17.89 -4.04
N LEU A 5 41.98 -17.28 -2.84
CA LEU A 5 40.74 -16.73 -2.26
C LEU A 5 40.18 -15.58 -3.10
N ILE A 6 41.05 -14.69 -3.58
CA ILE A 6 40.66 -13.59 -4.49
C ILE A 6 40.12 -14.15 -5.81
N LEU A 7 40.74 -15.19 -6.37
CA LEU A 7 40.28 -15.82 -7.61
C LEU A 7 38.88 -16.47 -7.44
N ILE A 8 38.63 -17.14 -6.32
CA ILE A 8 37.31 -17.71 -6.00
C ILE A 8 36.25 -16.62 -5.89
N LEU A 9 36.54 -15.50 -5.21
CA LEU A 9 35.60 -14.38 -5.08
C LEU A 9 35.24 -13.75 -6.43
N ILE A 10 36.20 -13.63 -7.35
CA ILE A 10 35.96 -13.13 -8.72
C ILE A 10 35.04 -14.08 -9.50
N ILE A 11 35.26 -15.40 -9.39
CA ILE A 11 34.42 -16.41 -10.07
C ILE A 11 32.98 -16.38 -9.53
N VAL A 12 32.80 -16.24 -8.21
CA VAL A 12 31.46 -16.09 -7.60
C VAL A 12 30.76 -14.81 -8.09
N LEU A 13 31.47 -13.68 -8.17
CA LEU A 13 30.91 -12.43 -8.68
C LEU A 13 30.46 -12.54 -10.14
N LEU A 14 31.26 -13.18 -11.00
CA LEU A 14 30.87 -13.45 -12.40
C LEU A 14 29.64 -14.37 -12.50
N GLY A 15 29.57 -15.41 -11.66
CA GLY A 15 28.42 -16.31 -11.62
C GLY A 15 27.11 -15.59 -11.30
N ILE A 16 27.14 -14.69 -10.32
CA ILE A 16 25.99 -13.84 -9.95
C ILE A 16 25.62 -12.91 -11.11
N LEU A 17 26.59 -12.24 -11.74
CA LEU A 17 26.34 -11.31 -12.84
C LEU A 17 25.74 -12.01 -14.08
N LEU A 18 26.16 -13.24 -14.37
CA LEU A 18 25.57 -14.07 -15.43
C LEU A 18 24.13 -14.51 -15.09
N ALA A 19 23.84 -14.80 -13.82
CA ALA A 19 22.49 -15.15 -13.39
C ALA A 19 21.49 -13.98 -13.54
N TYR A 20 21.90 -12.75 -13.21
CA TYR A 20 21.09 -11.54 -13.44
C TYR A 20 20.73 -11.37 -14.93
N ASN A 21 21.72 -11.44 -15.83
CA ASN A 21 21.49 -11.33 -17.28
C ASN A 21 20.62 -12.46 -17.86
N ALA A 22 20.53 -13.61 -17.19
CA ALA A 22 19.67 -14.73 -17.57
C ALA A 22 18.20 -14.56 -17.11
N PHE A 23 17.94 -13.70 -16.12
CA PHE A 23 16.60 -13.53 -15.52
C PHE A 23 15.73 -12.55 -16.33
N ASP A 24 16.25 -11.37 -16.69
CA ASP A 24 15.51 -10.32 -17.43
C ASP A 24 14.99 -10.81 -18.80
N ASN A 25 15.70 -11.72 -19.45
CA ASN A 25 15.42 -12.12 -20.83
C ASN A 25 14.21 -13.07 -20.98
N LYS A 26 13.44 -13.32 -19.90
CA LYS A 26 12.25 -14.19 -19.94
C LYS A 26 10.90 -13.46 -19.90
N HIS A 27 10.86 -12.17 -19.51
CA HIS A 27 9.60 -11.40 -19.42
C HIS A 27 9.23 -10.60 -20.68
N LYS A 28 10.08 -10.57 -21.72
CA LYS A 28 9.89 -9.73 -22.91
C LYS A 28 9.22 -10.42 -24.12
N GLN A 29 8.34 -11.40 -23.91
CA GLN A 29 7.60 -12.08 -25.01
C GLN A 29 6.13 -12.44 -24.68
N THR A 30 5.35 -11.51 -24.10
CA THR A 30 3.88 -11.68 -24.00
C THR A 30 3.05 -10.39 -24.21
N ILE A 31 3.63 -9.33 -24.79
CA ILE A 31 2.87 -8.11 -25.18
C ILE A 31 3.35 -7.59 -26.55
N GLU A 32 3.19 -8.39 -27.61
CA GLU A 32 3.34 -7.90 -29.00
C GLU A 32 2.48 -8.69 -30.02
N LYS A 33 1.26 -9.06 -29.63
CA LYS A 33 0.28 -9.71 -30.54
C LYS A 33 -1.17 -9.24 -30.33
N GLU A 34 -1.38 -7.94 -30.40
CA GLU A 34 -2.59 -7.44 -31.06
C GLU A 34 -2.30 -6.11 -31.75
N LYS A 35 -2.38 -6.11 -33.08
CA LYS A 35 -2.25 -4.92 -33.93
C LYS A 35 -3.63 -4.56 -34.46
N THR A 36 -3.94 -3.27 -34.37
CA THR A 36 -4.41 -2.39 -35.47
C THR A 36 -5.45 -2.93 -36.46
N SER A 37 -6.43 -2.08 -36.79
CA SER A 37 -7.68 -2.36 -37.52
C SER A 37 -8.73 -3.05 -36.63
N GLU A 38 -10.01 -2.71 -36.70
CA GLU A 38 -10.71 -2.04 -37.82
C GLU A 38 -11.11 -0.58 -37.55
N GLU A 39 -10.98 0.26 -38.58
CA GLU A 39 -11.74 1.49 -38.77
C GLU A 39 -12.72 1.22 -39.92
N LEU A 40 -13.99 1.65 -39.80
CA LEU A 40 -14.73 2.46 -40.80
C LEU A 40 -16.26 2.46 -40.59
N ILE A 41 -16.82 3.67 -40.55
CA ILE A 41 -18.16 4.06 -41.05
C ILE A 41 -19.41 3.43 -40.40
N SER A 42 -20.12 4.26 -39.62
CA SER A 42 -21.43 4.76 -40.07
C SER A 42 -21.61 6.21 -39.57
N LYS A 43 -22.63 6.93 -40.08
CA LYS A 43 -22.59 8.40 -40.20
C LYS A 43 -23.90 9.07 -39.82
N ASP A 44 -23.80 10.33 -39.40
CA ASP A 44 -24.82 11.38 -39.39
C ASP A 44 -26.17 11.10 -38.70
N SER A 45 -26.40 11.78 -37.56
CA SER A 45 -27.39 12.87 -37.55
C SER A 45 -27.21 13.80 -36.35
N ASN A 46 -27.32 15.11 -36.60
CA ASN A 46 -27.33 16.14 -35.55
C ASN A 46 -28.75 16.31 -34.98
N LEU A 47 -28.83 16.67 -33.70
CA LEU A 47 -29.71 17.77 -33.29
C LEU A 47 -29.09 18.48 -32.08
N GLN A 48 -29.36 19.78 -31.98
CA GLN A 48 -28.50 20.78 -31.34
C GLN A 48 -29.33 21.70 -30.45
N SER A 49 -28.80 22.08 -29.28
CA SER A 49 -29.34 23.20 -28.49
C SER A 49 -28.22 24.09 -27.93
N ASN A 50 -28.04 25.22 -28.60
CA ASN A 50 -27.37 26.44 -28.10
C ASN A 50 -28.26 27.08 -26.98
N ASN A 51 -27.93 28.11 -26.20
CA ASN A 51 -26.76 28.96 -25.89
C ASN A 51 -27.03 29.57 -24.47
N ASP A 52 -26.31 30.49 -23.80
CA ASP A 52 -25.10 31.34 -23.93
C ASP A 52 -24.56 31.49 -22.46
N LYS A 53 -23.27 31.45 -22.11
CA LYS A 53 -22.18 32.44 -22.28
C LYS A 53 -22.23 33.68 -21.35
N GLU A 54 -21.29 33.73 -20.40
CA GLU A 54 -20.37 34.86 -20.05
C GLU A 54 -19.41 34.35 -18.95
N ILE A 55 -18.08 34.19 -19.15
CA ILE A 55 -16.99 35.17 -19.36
C ILE A 55 -16.62 35.96 -18.09
N GLY A 56 -15.46 35.63 -17.51
CA GLY A 56 -14.80 36.37 -16.42
C GLY A 56 -13.46 35.72 -16.04
N ASN A 57 -12.34 36.44 -16.17
CA ASN A 57 -10.99 35.94 -15.92
C ASN A 57 -10.64 35.92 -14.42
N GLU A 58 -9.77 35.00 -13.98
CA GLU A 58 -8.37 35.37 -13.65
C GLU A 58 -7.42 34.16 -13.57
N ILE A 59 -6.12 34.44 -13.71
CA ILE A 59 -5.05 33.42 -13.76
C ILE A 59 -4.26 33.45 -12.44
N ASN A 60 -4.26 32.35 -11.70
CA ASN A 60 -3.32 32.16 -10.59
C ASN A 60 -2.55 30.85 -10.76
N LYS A 61 -1.26 30.95 -11.10
CA LYS A 61 -0.37 29.82 -11.34
C LYS A 61 0.34 29.41 -10.05
N GLY A 62 -0.38 28.71 -9.18
CA GLY A 62 0.21 27.91 -8.09
C GLY A 62 0.41 26.46 -8.55
N SER A 63 1.47 25.79 -8.08
CA SER A 63 1.61 24.35 -8.29
C SER A 63 0.65 23.60 -7.39
N GLU A 64 -0.53 23.29 -7.91
CA GLU A 64 -1.51 22.44 -7.25
C GLU A 64 -1.02 20.99 -7.26
N SER A 65 -0.37 20.56 -6.18
CA SER A 65 -0.17 19.15 -5.87
C SER A 65 -1.56 18.50 -5.78
N GLU A 66 -1.84 17.46 -6.58
CA GLU A 66 -3.16 16.83 -6.64
C GLU A 66 -3.64 16.42 -5.24
N LYS A 67 -4.56 17.21 -4.70
CA LYS A 67 -5.15 16.97 -3.38
C LYS A 67 -6.18 15.87 -3.51
N VAL A 68 -5.71 14.63 -3.55
CA VAL A 68 -6.51 13.40 -3.62
C VAL A 68 -7.74 13.54 -2.73
N SER A 69 -8.93 13.34 -3.33
CA SER A 69 -10.20 13.66 -2.68
C SER A 69 -10.49 12.69 -1.54
N MET A 70 -10.00 13.03 -0.34
CA MET A 70 -10.06 12.24 0.90
C MET A 70 -11.48 12.09 1.48
N ASN A 71 -12.51 12.38 0.68
CA ASN A 71 -13.92 12.34 1.05
C ASN A 71 -14.49 10.91 1.00
N ASN A 72 -13.85 10.00 0.25
CA ASN A 72 -14.23 8.60 0.14
C ASN A 72 -13.17 7.72 0.80
N ILE A 73 -13.49 7.14 1.96
CA ILE A 73 -12.69 6.08 2.59
C ILE A 73 -13.48 4.79 2.43
N ASP A 74 -12.94 3.81 1.71
CA ASP A 74 -13.59 2.51 1.47
C ASP A 74 -13.70 1.66 2.74
N VAL A 75 -12.68 1.71 3.59
CA VAL A 75 -12.49 0.81 4.74
C VAL A 75 -12.12 1.62 5.97
N VAL A 76 -12.88 1.49 7.05
CA VAL A 76 -12.58 2.11 8.34
C VAL A 76 -12.47 1.01 9.39
N ILE A 77 -11.29 0.85 9.96
CA ILE A 77 -11.01 -0.11 11.03
C ILE A 77 -11.17 0.61 12.37
N GLY A 78 -12.20 0.22 13.14
CA GLY A 78 -12.51 0.76 14.46
C GLY A 78 -12.07 -0.14 15.61
N ASP A 79 -12.56 0.13 16.82
CA ASP A 79 -12.34 -0.73 17.99
C ASP A 79 -13.19 -2.02 17.93
N GLU A 80 -14.44 -1.89 17.47
CA GLU A 80 -15.36 -3.02 17.28
C GLU A 80 -14.92 -3.87 16.09
N ASN A 81 -14.95 -5.20 16.25
CA ASN A 81 -14.59 -6.20 15.24
C ASN A 81 -13.15 -6.12 14.68
N PHE A 82 -12.24 -5.32 15.27
CA PHE A 82 -10.89 -5.05 14.76
C PHE A 82 -10.16 -6.30 14.25
N ILE A 83 -10.18 -7.40 15.01
CA ILE A 83 -9.52 -8.65 14.66
C ILE A 83 -10.17 -9.31 13.45
N SER A 84 -11.50 -9.44 13.45
CA SER A 84 -12.27 -10.04 12.35
C SER A 84 -12.15 -9.23 11.05
N ASP A 85 -12.13 -7.90 11.12
CA ASP A 85 -11.91 -7.04 9.95
C ASP A 85 -10.47 -7.15 9.43
N MET A 86 -9.47 -7.18 10.33
CA MET A 86 -8.06 -7.36 9.95
C MET A 86 -7.84 -8.72 9.29
N ASP A 87 -8.33 -9.82 9.88
CA ASP A 87 -8.25 -11.16 9.30
C ASP A 87 -8.93 -11.21 7.92
N ASN A 88 -10.09 -10.57 7.76
CA ASN A 88 -10.78 -10.48 6.47
C ASN A 88 -9.93 -9.78 5.40
N ILE A 89 -9.19 -8.72 5.76
CA ILE A 89 -8.26 -8.03 4.84
C ILE A 89 -7.06 -8.91 4.48
N PHE A 90 -6.45 -9.61 5.46
CA PHE A 90 -5.33 -10.50 5.20
C PHE A 90 -5.74 -11.72 4.35
N VAL A 91 -6.93 -12.28 4.57
CA VAL A 91 -7.46 -13.44 3.83
C VAL A 91 -7.93 -13.07 2.42
N ASN A 92 -8.65 -11.94 2.27
CA ASN A 92 -9.30 -11.55 1.01
C ASN A 92 -8.59 -10.38 0.29
N LEU A 93 -7.28 -10.24 0.49
CA LEU A 93 -6.46 -9.07 0.12
C LEU A 93 -6.68 -8.53 -1.31
N ASP A 94 -6.89 -9.37 -2.31
CA ASP A 94 -7.16 -8.93 -3.69
C ASP A 94 -8.43 -8.08 -3.86
N ASN A 95 -9.42 -8.21 -2.96
CA ASN A 95 -10.60 -7.36 -2.92
C ASN A 95 -10.33 -5.98 -2.28
N TYR A 96 -9.18 -5.82 -1.62
CA TYR A 96 -8.77 -4.65 -0.85
C TYR A 96 -7.68 -3.82 -1.52
N VAL A 97 -6.84 -4.41 -2.38
CA VAL A 97 -5.79 -3.66 -3.11
C VAL A 97 -6.40 -2.50 -3.91
N GLY A 98 -5.83 -1.31 -3.75
CA GLY A 98 -6.29 -0.07 -4.38
C GLY A 98 -7.39 0.68 -3.62
N LYS A 99 -7.96 0.11 -2.55
CA LYS A 99 -8.94 0.80 -1.69
C LYS A 99 -8.26 1.77 -0.72
N THR A 100 -8.97 2.84 -0.36
CA THR A 100 -8.53 3.76 0.71
C THR A 100 -8.97 3.23 2.08
N MET A 101 -7.99 2.93 2.93
CA MET A 101 -8.19 2.54 4.33
C MET A 101 -7.97 3.73 5.26
N LYS A 102 -8.73 3.76 6.37
CA LYS A 102 -8.35 4.42 7.61
C LYS A 102 -8.28 3.42 8.76
N VAL A 103 -7.20 3.46 9.52
CA VAL A 103 -6.96 2.63 10.73
C VAL A 103 -6.24 3.47 11.78
N GLU A 104 -6.43 3.18 13.06
CA GLU A 104 -5.63 3.78 14.14
C GLU A 104 -5.13 2.74 15.15
N GLY A 105 -4.02 3.06 15.81
CA GLY A 105 -3.29 2.17 16.72
C GLY A 105 -1.95 2.78 17.13
N PHE A 106 -1.12 2.03 17.85
CA PHE A 106 0.22 2.49 18.23
C PHE A 106 1.29 2.08 17.21
N VAL A 107 2.31 2.93 17.04
CA VAL A 107 3.47 2.67 16.19
C VAL A 107 4.38 1.61 16.83
N GLY A 108 4.85 0.65 16.04
CA GLY A 108 5.93 -0.25 16.43
C GLY A 108 6.57 -0.96 15.22
N GLY A 109 7.77 -1.50 15.41
CA GLY A 109 8.53 -2.17 14.35
C GLY A 109 9.06 -1.22 13.29
N VAL A 110 9.59 -0.06 13.69
CA VAL A 110 10.06 0.98 12.75
C VAL A 110 11.37 0.58 12.08
N ILE A 111 11.37 0.50 10.74
CA ILE A 111 12.54 0.14 9.91
C ILE A 111 12.56 1.04 8.67
N GLY A 112 13.48 2.01 8.61
CA GLY A 112 13.58 2.91 7.44
C GLY A 112 12.35 3.81 7.29
N ASN A 113 11.61 3.66 6.19
CA ASN A 113 10.30 4.30 5.97
C ASN A 113 9.11 3.35 6.21
N GLU A 114 9.35 2.16 6.77
CA GLU A 114 8.34 1.19 7.18
C GLU A 114 8.07 1.25 8.69
N PHE A 115 6.82 1.02 9.09
CA PHE A 115 6.40 0.75 10.47
C PHE A 115 5.11 -0.06 10.50
N LYS A 116 4.58 -0.38 11.69
CA LYS A 116 3.28 -1.05 11.85
C LYS A 116 2.34 -0.22 12.72
N VAL A 117 1.05 -0.24 12.38
CA VAL A 117 -0.03 0.28 13.23
C VAL A 117 -0.65 -0.91 13.97
N LEU A 118 -0.50 -0.93 15.29
CA LEU A 118 -0.74 -2.10 16.14
C LEU A 118 -1.83 -1.86 17.21
N ARG A 119 -2.45 -2.97 17.62
CA ARG A 119 -3.27 -3.15 18.83
C ARG A 119 -2.77 -4.39 19.58
N LEU A 120 -3.13 -4.51 20.86
CA LEU A 120 -2.93 -5.72 21.68
C LEU A 120 -4.18 -6.62 21.59
N TYR A 121 -3.99 -7.93 21.65
CA TYR A 121 -5.07 -8.93 21.62
C TYR A 121 -4.71 -10.15 22.47
N ASP A 122 -5.66 -10.73 23.22
CA ASP A 122 -5.46 -12.00 23.91
C ASP A 122 -5.78 -13.17 22.99
N MET A 123 -4.75 -13.77 22.39
CA MET A 123 -4.90 -14.98 21.60
C MET A 123 -4.98 -16.21 22.53
N THR A 124 -6.15 -16.85 22.56
CA THR A 124 -6.34 -18.12 23.29
C THR A 124 -5.59 -19.27 22.60
N HIS A 125 -4.88 -20.07 23.38
CA HIS A 125 -4.25 -21.31 22.95
C HIS A 125 -4.44 -22.37 24.05
N ASP A 126 -5.14 -23.45 23.71
CA ASP A 126 -5.58 -24.51 24.65
C ASP A 126 -6.25 -23.94 25.92
N ASP A 127 -5.66 -24.12 27.11
CA ASP A 127 -6.16 -23.63 28.39
C ASP A 127 -5.51 -22.29 28.84
N HIS A 128 -4.79 -21.61 27.95
CA HIS A 128 -4.05 -20.37 28.24
C HIS A 128 -4.40 -19.24 27.24
N SER A 129 -4.00 -18.01 27.58
CA SER A 129 -4.11 -16.83 26.71
C SER A 129 -2.78 -16.09 26.65
N HIS A 130 -2.34 -15.74 25.45
CA HIS A 130 -1.13 -14.95 25.23
C HIS A 130 -1.50 -13.58 24.64
N GLU A 131 -1.05 -12.50 25.30
CA GLU A 131 -1.15 -11.16 24.73
C GLU A 131 -0.18 -11.05 23.55
N VAL A 132 -0.71 -10.74 22.37
CA VAL A 132 0.03 -10.57 21.11
C VAL A 132 -0.27 -9.20 20.50
N THR A 133 0.56 -8.78 19.55
CA THR A 133 0.27 -7.60 18.71
C THR A 133 -0.41 -8.02 17.42
N VAL A 134 -1.46 -7.30 17.03
CA VAL A 134 -2.20 -7.48 15.77
C VAL A 134 -2.31 -6.12 15.08
N GLY A 135 -2.19 -6.09 13.76
CA GLY A 135 -2.14 -4.84 13.02
C GLY A 135 -1.65 -5.02 11.58
N ILE A 136 -1.27 -3.90 10.96
CA ILE A 136 -0.97 -3.80 9.53
C ILE A 136 0.36 -3.08 9.29
N ASN A 137 1.08 -3.49 8.24
CA ASN A 137 2.33 -2.86 7.81
C ASN A 137 2.04 -1.55 7.05
N VAL A 138 2.91 -0.55 7.19
CA VAL A 138 2.69 0.81 6.68
C VAL A 138 3.98 1.40 6.13
N VAL A 139 3.93 1.99 4.93
CA VAL A 139 5.04 2.70 4.27
C VAL A 139 4.73 4.20 4.23
N TYR A 140 5.65 5.02 4.74
CA TYR A 140 5.48 6.47 4.82
C TYR A 140 6.79 7.23 4.65
N ASP A 141 6.87 8.04 3.59
CA ASP A 141 8.06 8.86 3.27
C ASP A 141 8.20 10.14 4.13
N GLY A 142 7.34 10.32 5.13
CA GLY A 142 7.39 11.43 6.09
C GLY A 142 8.05 11.07 7.42
N GLU A 143 7.96 11.97 8.40
CA GLU A 143 8.45 11.70 9.77
C GLU A 143 7.57 10.64 10.46
N ILE A 144 8.06 9.40 10.55
CA ILE A 144 7.44 8.34 11.36
C ILE A 144 7.54 8.73 12.85
N PRO A 145 6.43 8.71 13.61
CA PRO A 145 6.46 8.96 15.05
C PRO A 145 7.28 7.91 15.83
N ALA A 146 7.70 8.25 17.05
CA ALA A 146 8.35 7.28 17.93
C ALA A 146 7.42 6.09 18.23
N GLU A 147 8.01 4.92 18.52
CA GLU A 147 7.25 3.74 18.94
C GLU A 147 6.39 4.02 20.18
N ASP A 148 5.33 3.22 20.36
CA ASP A 148 4.21 3.45 21.29
C ASP A 148 3.39 4.74 21.07
N THR A 149 3.78 5.66 20.17
CA THR A 149 2.94 6.81 19.80
C THR A 149 1.67 6.33 19.10
N TRP A 150 0.50 6.83 19.50
CA TRP A 150 -0.75 6.53 18.82
C TRP A 150 -0.94 7.39 17.57
N VAL A 151 -1.35 6.75 16.47
CA VAL A 151 -1.58 7.38 15.17
C VAL A 151 -2.92 6.97 14.55
N GLU A 152 -3.54 7.90 13.83
CA GLU A 152 -4.50 7.60 12.77
C GLU A 152 -3.77 7.66 11.43
N VAL A 153 -3.86 6.59 10.65
CA VAL A 153 -3.31 6.50 9.30
C VAL A 153 -4.47 6.41 8.30
N THR A 154 -4.41 7.21 7.24
CA THR A 154 -5.25 7.08 6.04
C THR A 154 -4.35 6.90 4.83
N GLY A 155 -4.62 5.91 3.99
CA GLY A 155 -3.78 5.58 2.83
C GLY A 155 -4.40 4.51 1.93
N VAL A 156 -3.67 4.11 0.89
CA VAL A 156 -4.13 3.10 -0.07
C VAL A 156 -3.53 1.74 0.30
N ILE A 157 -4.38 0.71 0.30
CA ILE A 157 -3.95 -0.68 0.53
C ILE A 157 -3.20 -1.18 -0.71
N THR A 158 -1.96 -1.61 -0.51
CA THR A 158 -1.11 -2.29 -1.49
C THR A 158 -0.84 -3.73 -1.02
N LYS A 159 -0.06 -4.47 -1.81
CA LYS A 159 0.28 -5.88 -1.57
C LYS A 159 1.78 -6.07 -1.79
N GLU A 160 2.48 -6.58 -0.78
CA GLU A 160 3.92 -6.81 -0.84
C GLU A 160 4.29 -8.23 -0.39
N ALA A 161 5.42 -8.74 -0.88
CA ALA A 161 5.87 -10.11 -0.68
C ALA A 161 6.83 -10.22 0.51
N ILE A 162 6.27 -10.35 1.72
CA ILE A 162 6.99 -10.42 2.99
C ILE A 162 7.01 -11.88 3.48
N ASP A 163 8.19 -12.41 3.79
CA ASP A 163 8.43 -13.82 4.16
C ASP A 163 7.85 -14.84 3.15
N GLY A 164 7.87 -14.49 1.86
CA GLY A 164 7.33 -15.32 0.78
C GLY A 164 5.79 -15.36 0.72
N LYS A 165 5.10 -14.53 1.51
CA LYS A 165 3.64 -14.38 1.48
C LYS A 165 3.26 -12.97 1.05
N ASN A 166 2.15 -12.85 0.33
CA ASN A 166 1.53 -11.55 0.07
C ASN A 166 0.91 -11.04 1.38
N GLN A 167 1.29 -9.85 1.82
CA GLN A 167 0.73 -9.17 2.99
C GLN A 167 0.14 -7.80 2.58
N PRO A 168 -0.89 -7.30 3.29
CA PRO A 168 -1.34 -5.93 3.14
C PRO A 168 -0.27 -4.96 3.64
N VAL A 169 -0.11 -3.86 2.90
CA VAL A 169 0.68 -2.69 3.28
C VAL A 169 -0.18 -1.45 3.04
N ILE A 170 -0.06 -0.41 3.87
CA ILE A 170 -0.70 0.88 3.61
C ILE A 170 0.34 1.86 3.09
N ASN A 171 0.16 2.35 1.87
CA ASN A 171 0.90 3.51 1.35
C ASN A 171 0.20 4.78 1.86
N VAL A 172 0.85 5.50 2.78
CA VAL A 172 0.22 6.58 3.55
C VAL A 172 -0.06 7.83 2.71
N GLN A 173 -1.28 8.35 2.84
CA GLN A 173 -1.70 9.66 2.31
C GLN A 173 -1.85 10.72 3.42
N ARG A 174 -2.17 10.31 4.65
CA ARG A 174 -2.24 11.17 5.84
C ARG A 174 -1.91 10.36 7.10
N LEU A 175 -1.10 10.93 7.98
CA LEU A 175 -0.79 10.40 9.30
C LEU A 175 -1.02 11.50 10.34
N GLU A 176 -1.77 11.21 11.40
CA GLU A 176 -2.04 12.13 12.51
C GLU A 176 -1.69 11.48 13.85
N LYS A 177 -0.87 12.15 14.67
CA LYS A 177 -0.61 11.75 16.07
C LYS A 177 -1.87 12.03 16.91
N LYS A 178 -2.42 11.05 17.63
CA LYS A 178 -3.69 11.17 18.38
C LYS A 178 -3.44 11.23 19.89
N PHE A 179 -3.99 12.26 20.55
CA PHE A 179 -3.96 12.38 22.02
C PHE A 179 -5.23 11.85 22.71
N THR A 180 -6.25 11.50 21.93
CA THR A 180 -7.44 10.77 22.36
C THR A 180 -7.68 9.70 21.31
N HIS A 181 -7.81 8.44 21.76
CA HIS A 181 -7.66 7.26 20.92
C HIS A 181 -8.61 6.13 21.35
N GLY A 182 -8.80 5.14 20.49
CA GLY A 182 -9.54 3.92 20.78
C GLY A 182 -8.81 2.94 21.73
N GLN A 183 -9.32 1.71 21.81
CA GLN A 183 -8.86 0.70 22.76
C GLN A 183 -7.47 0.14 22.40
N LYS A 184 -6.42 0.39 23.21
CA LYS A 184 -5.08 -0.20 22.97
C LYS A 184 -5.09 -1.74 22.95
N LYS A 185 -6.02 -2.35 23.69
CA LYS A 185 -6.31 -3.79 23.65
C LYS A 185 -7.70 -4.03 23.10
N VAL A 186 -7.82 -4.83 22.05
CA VAL A 186 -9.06 -5.17 21.35
C VAL A 186 -9.48 -6.61 21.64
N TYR A 187 -10.70 -6.95 21.27
CA TYR A 187 -11.35 -8.23 21.54
C TYR A 187 -12.10 -8.74 20.29
N ASN A 188 -12.49 -10.02 20.31
CA ASN A 188 -13.51 -10.60 19.41
C ASN A 188 -14.81 -10.81 20.21
#